data_AF-M0ZMJ9-F1
#
_entry.id   AF-M0ZMJ9-F1
#
_cell.length_a   1.000
_cell.length_b   1.000
_cell.length_c   1.000
_cell.angle_alpha   90.00
_cell.angle_beta   90.00
_cell.angle_gamma   90.00
#
_symmetry.space_group_name_H-M   'P 1'
#
loop_
_entity.id
_entity.type
_entity.pdbx_description
1 polymer ?
#
loop_
_entity_poly.entity_id
_entity_poly.type
_entity_poly.pdbx_seq_one_letter_code
_entity_poly.pdbx_strand_id
1 'polypeptide(L)'
;MYNFGSPRVGNKKFSEVYNEKVKDSWRVVNHRDIIPTVPRLMGYCHVAQPVYLAAGDPKNTMDNMELLEDGYQGDVIGEATPDVIVSEFMKGEKELIEKILNTEINIFLAIRDGSALMQHMEDFYYITLLENVRSNYRTVPRPQLTEEKNISIG
;
A
#
# COMPACT_ATOMS: atom_id res chain seq x y z
N MET A 1 15.26 0.06 -11.34
CA MET A 1 14.26 1.16 -11.41
C MET A 1 13.59 1.29 -10.07
N TYR A 2 13.52 2.49 -9.52
CA TYR A 2 12.87 2.77 -8.25
C TYR A 2 11.75 3.78 -8.50
N ASN A 3 10.53 3.37 -8.17
CA ASN A 3 9.34 4.20 -8.34
C ASN A 3 8.72 4.49 -6.97
N PHE A 4 8.17 5.68 -6.80
CA PHE A 4 7.42 6.10 -5.63
C PHE A 4 6.04 6.54 -6.09
N GLY A 5 4.98 5.97 -5.51
CA GLY A 5 3.62 6.36 -5.83
C GLY A 5 3.19 6.14 -7.28
N SER A 6 3.92 5.31 -8.05
CA SER A 6 3.66 5.22 -9.50
C SER A 6 2.26 4.66 -9.78
N PRO A 7 1.45 5.33 -10.62
CA PRO A 7 0.19 4.77 -11.09
C PRO A 7 0.45 3.57 -12.01
N ARG A 8 -0.62 2.86 -12.37
CA ARG A 8 -0.54 1.85 -13.43
C ARG A 8 -0.34 2.54 -14.78
N VAL A 9 0.46 1.93 -15.65
CA VAL A 9 0.88 2.57 -16.92
C VAL A 9 0.62 1.73 -18.16
N GLY A 10 0.32 0.44 -18.01
CA GLY A 10 0.07 -0.44 -19.15
C GLY A 10 -0.78 -1.64 -18.76
N ASN A 11 -1.16 -2.43 -19.74
CA ASN A 11 -1.93 -3.65 -19.54
C ASN A 11 -1.06 -4.81 -19.03
N LYS A 12 -1.69 -5.96 -18.77
CA LYS A 12 -1.00 -7.18 -18.34
C LYS A 12 0.16 -7.60 -19.27
N LYS A 13 0.01 -7.46 -20.59
CA LYS A 13 1.09 -7.85 -21.51
C LYS A 13 2.31 -6.94 -21.37
N PHE A 14 2.08 -5.65 -21.18
CA PHE A 14 3.13 -4.69 -20.88
C PHE A 14 3.83 -5.04 -19.57
N SER A 15 3.08 -5.34 -18.50
CA SER A 15 3.69 -5.63 -17.20
C SER A 15 4.54 -6.89 -17.20
N GLU A 16 4.10 -7.94 -17.90
CA GLU A 16 4.89 -9.16 -18.11
C GLU A 16 6.23 -8.86 -18.80
N VAL A 17 6.20 -8.12 -19.92
CA VAL A 17 7.42 -7.78 -20.68
C VAL A 17 8.35 -6.88 -19.86
N TYR A 18 7.79 -5.94 -19.09
CA TYR A 18 8.58 -5.08 -18.20
C TYR A 18 9.28 -5.92 -17.13
N ASN A 19 8.55 -6.80 -16.43
CA ASN A 19 9.09 -7.62 -15.34
C ASN A 19 10.17 -8.59 -15.84
N GLU A 20 10.08 -9.06 -17.09
CA GLU A 20 11.12 -9.89 -17.71
C GLU A 20 12.41 -9.08 -17.98
N LYS A 21 12.27 -7.85 -18.47
CA LYS A 21 13.39 -7.01 -18.94
C LYS A 21 14.05 -6.18 -17.83
N VAL A 22 13.30 -5.78 -16.81
CA VAL A 22 13.74 -4.86 -15.75
C VAL A 22 13.71 -5.56 -14.40
N LYS A 23 14.72 -6.41 -14.16
CA LYS A 23 14.79 -7.32 -13.00
C LYS A 23 14.91 -6.57 -11.68
N ASP A 24 15.77 -5.56 -11.60
CA ASP A 24 15.98 -4.78 -10.38
C ASP A 24 15.00 -3.62 -10.33
N SER A 25 13.71 -3.91 -10.16
CA SER A 25 12.64 -2.92 -10.08
C SER A 25 11.89 -2.97 -8.76
N TRP A 26 11.65 -1.79 -8.17
CA TRP A 26 11.01 -1.61 -6.88
C TRP A 26 9.96 -0.51 -6.98
N ARG A 27 8.77 -0.75 -6.42
CA ARG A 27 7.69 0.23 -6.36
C ARG A 27 7.35 0.52 -4.91
N VAL A 28 7.77 1.66 -4.39
CA VAL A 28 7.43 2.09 -3.03
C VAL A 28 6.05 2.75 -3.05
N VAL A 29 5.15 2.30 -2.17
CA VAL A 29 3.77 2.77 -2.09
C VAL A 29 3.47 3.21 -0.67
N ASN A 30 3.00 4.45 -0.51
CA ASN A 30 2.44 4.92 0.75
C ASN A 30 0.98 4.47 0.84
N HIS A 31 0.58 3.88 1.97
CA HIS A 31 -0.79 3.42 2.18
C HIS A 31 -1.85 4.55 2.11
N ARG A 32 -1.44 5.81 2.33
CA ARG A 32 -2.30 6.99 2.23
C ARG A 32 -2.32 7.61 0.82
N ASP A 33 -1.44 7.17 -0.07
CA ASP A 33 -1.36 7.66 -1.45
C ASP A 33 -2.33 6.88 -2.34
N ILE A 34 -3.28 7.60 -2.95
CA ILE A 34 -4.29 7.01 -3.83
C ILE A 34 -3.78 6.85 -5.28
N ILE A 35 -2.71 7.53 -5.68
CA ILE A 35 -2.24 7.56 -7.07
C ILE A 35 -1.81 6.17 -7.57
N PRO A 36 -1.16 5.31 -6.77
CA PRO A 36 -0.90 3.92 -7.15
C PRO A 36 -2.15 3.11 -7.48
N THR A 37 -3.32 3.51 -6.98
CA THR A 37 -4.56 2.77 -7.23
C THR A 37 -5.21 3.11 -8.56
N VAL A 38 -4.70 4.07 -9.34
CA VAL A 38 -5.27 4.49 -10.63
C VAL A 38 -4.35 4.18 -11.81
N PRO A 39 -4.87 4.10 -13.05
CA PRO A 39 -6.28 3.96 -13.45
C PRO A 39 -6.86 2.59 -13.05
N ARG A 40 -8.16 2.53 -12.75
CA ARG A 40 -8.90 1.31 -12.33
C ARG A 40 -9.86 0.83 -13.41
N LEU A 41 -10.21 -0.46 -13.35
CA LEU A 41 -11.29 -1.10 -14.12
C LEU A 41 -11.12 -1.02 -15.64
N MET A 42 -9.88 -0.86 -16.11
CA MET A 42 -9.53 -0.71 -17.52
C MET A 42 -8.47 -1.73 -17.98
N GLY A 43 -8.20 -2.76 -17.17
CA GLY A 43 -7.20 -3.79 -17.46
C GLY A 43 -5.74 -3.29 -17.38
N TYR A 44 -5.51 -2.16 -16.71
CA TYR A 44 -4.17 -1.71 -16.39
C TYR A 44 -3.61 -2.54 -15.24
N CYS A 45 -2.33 -2.88 -15.32
CA CYS A 45 -1.63 -3.68 -14.32
C CYS A 45 -0.38 -2.96 -13.83
N HIS A 46 -0.02 -3.24 -12.58
CA HIS A 46 1.24 -2.78 -12.02
C HIS A 46 2.44 -3.56 -12.56
N VAL A 47 3.59 -2.88 -12.53
CA VAL A 47 4.91 -3.49 -12.77
C VAL A 47 5.70 -3.55 -11.47
N ALA A 48 6.58 -4.54 -11.34
CA ALA A 48 7.38 -4.81 -10.15
C ALA A 48 6.57 -5.15 -8.88
N GLN A 49 7.24 -5.69 -7.86
CA GLN A 49 6.62 -5.96 -6.56
C GLN A 49 6.54 -4.65 -5.74
N PRO A 50 5.39 -4.35 -5.11
CA PRO A 50 5.28 -3.19 -4.24
C PRO A 50 6.00 -3.38 -2.90
N VAL A 51 6.57 -2.29 -2.40
CA VAL A 51 7.03 -2.14 -1.02
C VAL A 51 6.16 -1.10 -0.34
N TYR A 52 5.38 -1.54 0.64
CA TYR A 52 4.42 -0.67 1.30
C TYR A 52 5.01 0.00 2.53
N LEU A 53 4.77 1.30 2.64
CA LEU A 53 5.00 2.08 3.86
C LEU A 53 3.66 2.21 4.59
N ALA A 54 3.57 1.68 5.81
CA ALA A 54 2.37 1.73 6.64
C ALA A 54 2.70 2.21 8.06
N ALA A 55 2.23 3.42 8.39
CA ALA A 55 2.53 4.06 9.66
C ALA A 55 1.48 3.74 10.74
N GLY A 56 1.90 3.09 11.84
CA GLY A 56 1.07 2.87 13.01
C GLY A 56 1.48 1.65 13.86
N ASP A 57 0.85 1.49 15.03
CA ASP A 57 0.94 0.28 15.85
C ASP A 57 0.26 -0.89 15.11
N PRO A 58 0.84 -2.11 15.08
CA PRO A 58 0.23 -3.29 14.45
C PRO A 58 -1.16 -3.66 15.00
N LYS A 59 -1.58 -3.07 16.14
CA LYS A 59 -2.88 -3.33 16.79
C LYS A 59 -4.01 -2.36 16.39
N ASN A 60 -3.70 -1.11 16.08
CA ASN A 60 -4.69 -0.16 15.54
C ASN A 60 -4.82 -0.29 14.02
N THR A 61 -3.83 -0.94 13.41
CA THR A 61 -3.99 -1.51 12.10
C THR A 61 -5.01 -2.64 12.19
N MET A 62 -4.99 -3.63 13.08
CA MET A 62 -6.02 -4.71 13.13
C MET A 62 -7.49 -4.30 12.99
N ASP A 63 -7.98 -3.20 13.57
CA ASP A 63 -9.37 -2.74 13.32
C ASP A 63 -9.58 -2.06 11.94
N ASN A 64 -8.51 -1.54 11.33
CA ASN A 64 -8.46 -1.12 9.93
C ASN A 64 -7.88 -2.22 9.01
N MET A 65 -7.46 -3.36 9.58
CA MET A 65 -6.62 -4.39 8.99
C MET A 65 -7.32 -5.75 9.00
N GLU A 66 -8.45 -5.93 9.68
CA GLU A 66 -9.48 -6.84 9.14
C GLU A 66 -9.93 -6.38 7.74
N LEU A 67 -9.66 -5.12 7.36
CA LEU A 67 -9.76 -4.60 5.99
C LEU A 67 -8.43 -4.61 5.18
N LEU A 68 -7.28 -4.92 5.80
CA LEU A 68 -5.90 -4.75 5.27
C LEU A 68 -4.91 -5.91 5.61
N GLU A 69 -5.35 -7.01 6.23
CA GLU A 69 -4.53 -8.18 6.63
C GLU A 69 -4.17 -9.05 5.44
N ASP A 70 -4.92 -8.92 4.34
CA ASP A 70 -4.56 -9.50 3.06
C ASP A 70 -3.91 -8.41 2.24
N GLY A 71 -2.57 -8.37 2.22
CA GLY A 71 -1.75 -7.33 1.61
C GLY A 71 -2.30 -6.86 0.26
N TYR A 72 -3.07 -5.78 0.28
CA TYR A 72 -3.66 -5.13 -0.90
C TYR A 72 -4.19 -6.08 -1.99
N GLN A 73 -4.90 -7.14 -1.62
CA GLN A 73 -5.76 -7.87 -2.57
C GLN A 73 -6.91 -6.97 -3.10
N GLY A 74 -7.14 -5.80 -2.47
CA GLY A 74 -8.15 -4.81 -2.85
C GLY A 74 -7.94 -4.09 -4.19
N ASP A 75 -6.70 -3.99 -4.69
CA ASP A 75 -6.45 -3.33 -5.98
C ASP A 75 -6.34 -4.31 -7.16
N VAL A 76 -6.48 -5.62 -6.89
CA VAL A 76 -6.71 -6.64 -7.92
C VAL A 76 -8.01 -6.34 -8.68
N ILE A 77 -9.01 -5.78 -7.99
CA ILE A 77 -10.26 -5.31 -8.61
C ILE A 77 -9.95 -4.14 -9.58
N GLY A 78 -9.02 -3.25 -9.24
CA GLY A 78 -8.64 -2.15 -10.14
C GLY A 78 -7.94 -2.64 -11.41
N GLU A 79 -7.32 -3.83 -11.39
CA GLU A 79 -6.75 -4.48 -12.58
C GLU A 79 -7.78 -5.30 -13.37
N ALA A 80 -8.99 -5.50 -12.84
CA ALA A 80 -10.03 -6.22 -13.51
C ALA A 80 -10.46 -5.52 -14.81
N THR A 81 -10.84 -6.33 -15.79
CA THR A 81 -11.43 -5.85 -17.03
C THR A 81 -12.94 -5.65 -16.84
N PRO A 82 -13.58 -4.76 -17.62
CA PRO A 82 -15.00 -4.46 -17.50
C PRO A 82 -15.91 -5.70 -17.58
N ASP A 83 -15.53 -6.72 -18.36
CA ASP A 83 -16.27 -7.97 -18.51
C ASP A 83 -16.36 -8.77 -17.20
N VAL A 84 -15.29 -8.82 -16.40
CA VAL A 84 -15.29 -9.47 -15.09
C VAL A 84 -16.30 -8.76 -14.18
N ILE A 85 -16.26 -7.43 -14.13
CA ILE A 85 -17.15 -6.63 -13.27
C ILE A 85 -18.61 -6.83 -13.65
N VAL A 86 -18.94 -6.80 -14.95
CA VAL A 86 -20.30 -7.05 -15.42
C VAL A 86 -20.75 -8.46 -15.07
N SER A 87 -19.85 -9.44 -15.16
CA SER A 87 -20.19 -10.82 -14.78
C SER A 87 -20.49 -10.95 -13.29
N GLU A 88 -19.71 -10.32 -12.41
CA GLU A 88 -19.97 -10.34 -10.96
C GLU A 88 -21.23 -9.57 -10.58
N PHE A 89 -21.51 -8.46 -11.28
CA PHE A 89 -22.78 -7.74 -11.14
C PHE A 89 -23.98 -8.63 -11.49
N MET A 90 -23.90 -9.38 -12.61
CA MET A 90 -24.97 -10.29 -13.03
C MET A 90 -25.16 -11.49 -12.09
N LYS A 91 -24.10 -11.89 -11.37
CA LYS A 91 -24.16 -12.91 -10.32
C LYS A 91 -24.75 -12.38 -9.00
N GLY A 92 -24.95 -11.08 -8.87
CA GLY A 92 -25.56 -10.45 -7.69
C GLY A 92 -24.58 -10.20 -6.54
N GLU A 93 -23.27 -10.10 -6.82
CA GLU A 93 -22.26 -9.83 -5.79
C GLU A 93 -22.33 -8.38 -5.28
N LYS A 94 -23.19 -8.14 -4.30
CA LYS A 94 -23.41 -6.80 -3.72
C LYS A 94 -22.18 -6.24 -2.99
N GLU A 95 -21.43 -7.11 -2.31
CA GLU A 95 -20.25 -6.71 -1.54
C GLU A 95 -19.16 -6.12 -2.44
N LEU A 96 -18.94 -6.72 -3.62
CA LEU A 96 -17.97 -6.22 -4.60
C LEU A 96 -18.38 -4.83 -5.12
N ILE A 97 -19.65 -4.64 -5.44
CA ILE A 97 -20.19 -3.37 -5.93
C ILE A 97 -20.03 -2.29 -4.85
N GLU A 98 -20.35 -2.60 -3.60
CA GLU A 98 -20.19 -1.69 -2.48
C GLU A 98 -18.73 -1.29 -2.26
N LYS A 99 -17.80 -2.25 -2.36
CA LYS A 99 -16.35 -1.97 -2.32
C LYS A 99 -15.91 -1.04 -3.45
N ILE A 100 -16.38 -1.27 -4.69
CA ILE A 100 -16.08 -0.40 -5.83
C ILE A 100 -16.60 1.01 -5.56
N LEU A 101 -17.87 1.16 -5.17
CA LEU A 101 -18.49 2.45 -4.89
C LEU A 101 -17.77 3.21 -3.79
N ASN A 102 -17.47 2.56 -2.67
CA ASN A 102 -16.73 3.17 -1.56
C ASN A 102 -15.34 3.63 -2.00
N THR A 103 -14.66 2.85 -2.84
CA THR A 103 -13.35 3.24 -3.37
C THR A 103 -13.44 4.47 -4.28
N GLU A 104 -14.42 4.52 -5.19
CA GLU A 104 -14.62 5.68 -6.06
C GLU A 104 -14.96 6.94 -5.25
N ILE A 105 -15.86 6.82 -4.26
CA ILE A 105 -16.19 7.92 -3.34
C ILE A 105 -14.91 8.43 -2.65
N ASN A 106 -14.08 7.53 -2.11
CA ASN A 106 -12.85 7.92 -1.43
C ASN A 106 -11.86 8.65 -2.36
N ILE A 107 -11.73 8.21 -3.62
CA ILE A 107 -10.91 8.90 -4.63
C ILE A 107 -11.45 10.33 -4.86
N PHE A 108 -12.75 10.48 -5.07
CA PHE A 108 -13.35 11.80 -5.29
C PHE A 108 -13.21 12.72 -4.09
N LEU A 109 -13.37 12.18 -2.87
CA LEU A 109 -13.16 12.93 -1.63
C LEU A 109 -11.71 13.41 -1.53
N ALA A 110 -10.75 12.52 -1.79
CA ALA A 110 -9.32 12.82 -1.71
C ALA A 110 -8.84 13.82 -2.79
N ILE A 111 -9.45 13.80 -3.98
CA ILE A 111 -9.21 14.82 -5.01
C ILE A 111 -9.80 16.16 -4.56
N ARG A 112 -11.04 16.14 -4.04
CA ARG A 112 -11.78 17.33 -3.61
C ARG A 112 -11.09 18.05 -2.45
N ASP A 113 -10.58 17.31 -1.46
CA ASP A 113 -9.90 17.88 -0.30
C ASP A 113 -8.39 18.13 -0.52
N GLY A 114 -7.86 17.71 -1.67
CA GLY A 114 -6.45 17.89 -2.05
C GLY A 114 -5.49 16.87 -1.43
N SER A 115 -5.96 15.95 -0.58
CA SER A 115 -5.13 14.92 0.04
C SER A 115 -4.51 13.98 -0.98
N ALA A 116 -5.18 13.73 -2.12
CA ALA A 116 -4.65 12.93 -3.22
C ALA A 116 -3.29 13.44 -3.72
N LEU A 117 -3.16 14.77 -3.88
CA LEU A 117 -1.92 15.40 -4.31
C LEU A 117 -0.89 15.38 -3.18
N MET A 118 -1.33 15.74 -1.96
CA MET A 118 -0.44 15.86 -0.82
C MET A 118 0.22 14.52 -0.48
N GLN A 119 -0.55 13.45 -0.31
CA GLN A 119 -0.03 12.13 0.08
C GLN A 119 0.90 11.51 -0.96
N HIS A 120 0.81 11.96 -2.22
CA HIS A 120 1.70 11.55 -3.31
C HIS A 120 3.06 12.26 -3.30
N MET A 121 3.18 13.41 -2.60
CA MET A 121 4.44 14.15 -2.54
C MET A 121 5.50 13.43 -1.68
N GLU A 122 6.77 13.64 -2.03
CA GLU A 122 7.93 13.02 -1.36
C GLU A 122 7.94 13.25 0.15
N ASP A 123 7.57 14.45 0.61
CA ASP A 123 7.52 14.79 2.04
C ASP A 123 6.62 13.83 2.82
N PHE A 124 5.50 13.40 2.24
CA PHE A 124 4.58 12.47 2.89
C PHE A 124 5.13 11.04 2.90
N TYR A 125 5.85 10.61 1.86
CA TYR A 125 6.59 9.35 1.87
C TYR A 125 7.67 9.35 2.96
N TYR A 126 8.40 10.46 3.10
CA TYR A 126 9.42 10.63 4.14
C TYR A 126 8.80 10.61 5.54
N ILE A 127 7.70 11.34 5.75
CA ILE A 127 6.97 11.34 7.03
C ILE A 127 6.50 9.92 7.38
N THR A 128 5.85 9.20 6.45
CA THR A 128 5.39 7.83 6.69
C THR A 128 6.57 6.89 6.98
N LEU A 129 7.70 7.04 6.29
CA LEU A 129 8.90 6.26 6.57
C LEU A 129 9.45 6.54 7.99
N LEU A 130 9.52 7.80 8.40
CA LEU A 130 9.94 8.18 9.75
C LEU A 130 8.98 7.63 10.81
N GLU A 131 7.67 7.67 10.56
CA GLU A 131 6.66 7.06 11.41
C GLU A 131 6.92 5.55 11.56
N ASN A 132 7.17 4.84 10.46
CA ASN A 132 7.48 3.40 10.46
C ASN A 132 8.73 3.08 11.27
N VAL A 133 9.82 3.83 11.06
CA VAL A 133 11.09 3.63 11.77
C VAL A 133 10.91 3.87 13.27
N ARG A 134 10.18 4.92 13.65
CA ARG A 134 9.89 5.24 15.06
C ARG A 134 9.05 4.16 15.73
N SER A 135 8.02 3.64 15.05
CA SER A 135 7.21 2.54 15.56
C SER A 135 8.03 1.27 15.76
N ASN A 136 8.87 0.90 14.79
CA ASN A 136 9.76 -0.26 14.89
C ASN A 136 10.81 -0.12 16.00
N TYR A 137 11.28 1.09 16.31
CA TYR A 137 12.23 1.30 17.39
C TYR A 137 11.58 1.16 18.79
N ARG A 138 10.30 1.50 18.93
CA ARG A 138 9.56 1.37 20.19
C ARG A 138 9.22 -0.08 20.55
N THR A 139 9.13 -0.97 19.56
CA THR A 139 8.78 -2.39 19.74
C THR A 139 9.98 -3.28 20.05
N VAL A 140 11.22 -2.82 19.83
CA VAL A 140 12.43 -3.57 20.17
C VAL A 140 12.76 -3.39 21.66
N PRO A 141 12.80 -4.46 22.47
CA PRO A 141 13.20 -4.36 23.87
C PRO A 141 14.64 -3.85 23.96
N ARG A 142 14.87 -2.83 24.79
CA ARG A 142 16.23 -2.39 25.12
C ARG A 142 16.98 -3.58 25.73
N PRO A 143 18.18 -3.97 25.23
CA PRO A 143 19.00 -4.97 25.91
C PRO A 143 19.25 -4.48 27.34
N GLN A 144 18.89 -5.30 28.33
CA GLN A 144 19.26 -5.02 29.71
C GLN A 144 20.79 -5.01 29.74
N LEU A 145 21.37 -3.85 30.03
CA LEU A 145 22.76 -3.77 30.45
C LEU A 145 22.83 -4.56 31.76
N THR A 146 23.36 -5.79 31.69
CA THR A 146 23.81 -6.49 32.88
C THR A 146 24.87 -5.62 33.53
N GLU A 147 24.48 -4.88 34.57
CA GLU A 147 25.42 -4.30 35.51
C GLU A 147 26.27 -5.45 36.06
N GLU A 148 27.52 -5.52 35.62
CA GLU A 148 28.53 -6.39 36.22
C GLU A 148 28.60 -6.02 37.70
N LYS A 149 28.17 -6.97 38.55
CA LYS A 149 28.43 -6.94 39.99
C LYS A 149 29.92 -6.74 40.19
N ASN A 150 30.31 -5.54 40.59
CA ASN A 150 31.65 -5.25 41.09
C ASN A 150 31.95 -6.23 42.23
N ILE A 151 32.83 -7.18 41.94
CA ILE A 151 33.40 -8.10 42.92
C ILE A 151 34.27 -7.27 43.87
N SER A 152 33.90 -7.29 45.15
CA SER A 152 34.67 -6.77 46.26
C SER A 152 36.07 -7.39 46.27
N ILE A 153 37.11 -6.55 46.37
CA ILE A 153 38.46 -7.00 46.67
C ILE A 153 39.02 -6.12 47.78
N GLY A 154 39.28 -6.76 48.93
CA GLY A 154 40.33 -6.40 49.89
C GLY A 154 40.06 -5.23 50.83
#